data_AF-A0A3N5QBD7-F1
#
_entry.id   AF-A0A3N5QBD7-F1
#
_cell.length_a   1.000
_cell.length_b   1.000
_cell.length_c   1.000
_cell.angle_alpha   90.00
_cell.angle_beta   90.00
_cell.angle_gamma   90.00
#
_symmetry.space_group_name_H-M   'P 1'
#
loop_
_entity.id
_entity.type
_entity.pdbx_description
1 polymer ?
#
loop_
_entity_poly.entity_id
_entity_poly.type
_entity_poly.pdbx_seq_one_letter_code
_entity_poly.pdbx_strand_id
1 'polypeptide(L)' 'MRQPTLDILRDLLGDEHPPCISLYQPTQRSFPGNQENPIRYKTLLRRMRASITEKYEAREVQSIVGKLEDLGRDEEFWRR' A
#
# COMPACT_ATOMS: atom_id res chain seq x y z
N MET A 1 5.82 16.79 5.41
CA MET A 1 5.80 15.75 4.36
C MET A 1 7.22 15.64 3.81
N ARG A 2 7.87 14.47 3.92
CA ARG A 2 9.12 14.24 3.19
C ARG A 2 8.77 14.15 1.71
N GLN A 3 9.29 15.06 0.90
CA GLN A 3 9.16 14.95 -0.54
C GLN A 3 10.04 13.80 -1.01
N PRO A 4 9.55 12.94 -1.92
CA PRO A 4 10.40 11.94 -2.54
C PRO A 4 11.54 12.66 -3.28
N THR A 5 12.77 12.17 -3.11
CA THR A 5 13.94 12.66 -3.85
C THR A 5 14.02 11.98 -5.21
N LEU A 6 14.80 12.55 -6.13
CA LEU A 6 15.06 11.92 -7.43
C LEU A 6 15.69 10.53 -7.30
N ASP A 7 16.51 10.31 -6.25
CA ASP A 7 17.11 9.00 -5.99
C ASP A 7 16.07 7.95 -5.60
N ILE A 8 15.11 8.30 -4.74
CA ILE A 8 13.99 7.41 -4.38
C ILE A 8 13.16 7.06 -5.62
N LEU A 9 12.95 8.02 -6.53
CA LEU A 9 12.23 7.77 -7.77
C LEU A 9 13.01 6.86 -8.73
N ARG A 10 14.33 7.00 -8.80
CA ARG A 10 15.19 6.11 -9.59
C ARG A 10 15.17 4.69 -9.06
N ASP A 11 15.25 4.53 -7.75
CA ASP A 11 15.19 3.21 -7.12
C ASP A 11 13.83 2.53 -7.36
N LEU A 12 12.73 3.29 -7.27
CA LEU A 12 11.37 2.79 -7.55
C LEU A 12 11.17 2.38 -9.03
N LEU A 13 11.86 3.05 -9.95
CA LEU A 13 11.75 2.83 -11.39
C LEU A 13 12.85 1.92 -11.95
N GLY A 14 13.74 1.41 -11.09
CA GLY A 14 14.78 0.47 -11.48
C GLY A 14 14.23 -0.91 -11.85
N ASP A 15 15.12 -1.80 -12.29
CA ASP A 15 14.76 -3.19 -12.58
C ASP A 15 14.47 -3.95 -11.27
N GLU A 16 13.19 -4.03 -10.92
CA GLU A 16 12.70 -4.89 -9.84
C GLU A 16 12.16 -6.22 -10.37
N HIS A 17 12.30 -7.28 -9.57
CA HIS A 17 11.73 -8.58 -9.91
C HIS A 17 10.22 -8.58 -9.61
N PRO A 18 9.37 -9.07 -10.53
CA PRO A 18 7.94 -9.17 -10.27
C PRO A 18 7.67 -10.07 -9.05
N PRO A 19 6.62 -9.80 -8.24
CA PRO A 19 5.56 -8.81 -8.49
C PRO A 19 5.90 -7.41 -7.98
N CYS A 20 5.85 -6.41 -8.87
CA CYS A 20 5.94 -5.00 -8.50
C CYS A 20 4.53 -4.44 -8.34
N ILE A 21 4.20 -3.92 -7.16
CA ILE A 21 2.85 -3.43 -6.86
C ILE A 21 2.90 -2.00 -6.34
N SER A 22 2.08 -1.14 -6.94
CA SER A 22 1.82 0.21 -6.46
C SER A 22 0.35 0.36 -6.08
N LEU A 23 0.09 0.81 -4.85
CA LEU A 23 -1.25 1.15 -4.37
C LEU A 23 -1.40 2.65 -4.25
N TYR A 24 -2.42 3.20 -4.92
CA TYR A 24 -2.75 4.62 -4.87
C TYR A 24 -4.09 4.80 -4.15
N GLN A 25 -4.08 5.59 -3.08
CA GLN A 25 -5.29 5.95 -2.34
C GLN A 25 -5.34 7.47 -2.12
N PRO A 26 -6.39 8.15 -2.58
CA PRO A 26 -6.71 9.49 -2.12
C PRO A 26 -7.00 9.48 -0.61
N THR A 27 -6.26 10.26 0.16
CA THR A 27 -6.44 10.39 1.62
C THR A 27 -7.06 11.72 1.99
N GLN A 28 -8.08 11.72 2.83
CA GLN A 28 -8.61 12.95 3.43
C GLN A 28 -7.87 13.23 4.74
N ARG A 29 -7.32 14.44 4.91
CA ARG A 29 -6.52 14.80 6.10
C ARG A 29 -7.36 15.40 7.23
N SER A 30 -8.53 15.94 6.90
CA SER A 30 -9.42 16.58 7.87
C SER A 30 -10.38 15.57 8.47
N PHE A 31 -10.62 15.71 9.78
CA PHE A 31 -11.74 15.07 10.44
C PHE A 31 -13.08 15.56 9.84
N PRO A 32 -14.10 14.70 9.67
CA PRO A 32 -14.13 13.26 9.97
C PRO A 32 -13.65 12.35 8.84
N GLY A 33 -13.37 12.88 7.65
CA GLY A 33 -13.05 12.09 6.45
C GLY A 33 -11.78 11.23 6.59
N ASN A 34 -10.86 11.60 7.48
CA ASN A 34 -9.67 10.79 7.75
C ASN A 34 -9.98 9.42 8.41
N GLN A 35 -11.12 9.28 9.10
CA GLN A 35 -11.53 8.02 9.73
C GLN A 35 -11.85 6.93 8.70
N GLU A 36 -12.24 7.31 7.49
CA GLU A 36 -12.53 6.37 6.41
C GLU A 36 -11.28 5.89 5.68
N ASN A 37 -10.16 6.63 5.75
CA ASN A 37 -8.92 6.27 5.06
C ASN A 37 -8.44 4.83 5.34
N PRO A 38 -8.37 4.36 6.61
CA PRO A 38 -7.97 2.97 6.89
C PRO A 38 -8.97 1.95 6.35
N ILE A 39 -10.27 2.28 6.31
CA ILE A 39 -11.32 1.39 5.79
C ILE A 39 -11.18 1.26 4.26
N ARG A 40 -11.01 2.39 3.56
CA ARG A 40 -10.75 2.42 2.12
C ARG A 40 -9.48 1.66 1.78
N TYR A 41 -8.45 1.79 2.62
CA TYR A 41 -7.16 1.12 2.41
C TYR A 41 -7.27 -0.40 2.56
N LYS A 42 -7.94 -0.88 3.61
CA LYS A 42 -8.21 -2.32 3.79
C LYS A 42 -8.98 -2.91 2.61
N THR A 43 -9.94 -2.15 2.06
CA THR A 43 -10.68 -2.56 0.87
C THR A 43 -9.80 -2.63 -0.37
N LEU A 44 -8.94 -1.63 -0.58
CA LEU A 44 -7.96 -1.59 -1.67
C LEU A 44 -6.98 -2.77 -1.59
N LEU A 45 -6.43 -3.02 -0.40
CA LEU A 45 -5.50 -4.12 -0.14
C LEU A 45 -6.15 -5.49 -0.42
N ARG A 46 -7.42 -5.67 -0.04
CA ARG A 46 -8.17 -6.90 -0.34
C ARG A 46 -8.33 -7.12 -1.85
N ARG A 47 -8.65 -6.07 -2.63
CA ARG A 47 -8.79 -6.16 -4.09
C ARG A 47 -7.46 -6.50 -4.76
N MET A 48 -6.39 -5.84 -4.34
CA MET A 48 -5.04 -6.12 -4.82
C MET A 48 -4.60 -7.56 -4.52
N ARG A 49 -4.83 -8.04 -3.29
CA ARG A 49 -4.54 -9.44 -2.92
C ARG A 49 -5.26 -10.41 -3.84
N ALA A 50 -6.55 -10.20 -4.10
CA ALA A 50 -7.32 -11.05 -5.00
C ALA A 50 -6.72 -11.06 -6.42
N SER A 51 -6.35 -9.90 -6.98
CA SER A 51 -5.80 -9.82 -8.35
C SER A 51 -4.44 -10.49 -8.52
N ILE A 52 -3.63 -10.59 -7.47
CA ILE A 52 -2.30 -11.21 -7.54
C ILE A 52 -2.30 -12.69 -7.14
N THR A 53 -3.30 -13.14 -6.40
CA THR A 53 -3.42 -14.56 -6.00
C THR A 53 -3.70 -15.48 -7.19
N GLU A 54 -4.24 -14.94 -8.29
CA GLU A 54 -4.43 -15.68 -9.54
C GLU A 54 -3.11 -16.00 -10.28
N LYS A 55 -2.03 -15.26 -10.00
CA LYS A 55 -0.77 -15.33 -10.77
C LYS A 55 0.47 -15.72 -9.97
N TYR A 56 0.43 -15.60 -8.65
CA TYR A 56 1.59 -15.79 -7.79
C TYR A 56 1.28 -16.75 -6.65
N GLU A 57 2.32 -17.44 -6.18
CA GLU A 57 2.20 -18.41 -5.10
C GLU A 57 1.81 -17.74 -3.79
N ALA A 58 1.08 -18.45 -2.93
CA ALA A 58 0.59 -17.91 -1.66
C ALA A 58 1.71 -17.29 -0.79
N ARG A 59 2.92 -17.86 -0.84
CA ARG A 59 4.09 -17.34 -0.11
C ARG A 59 4.52 -15.94 -0.59
N GLU A 60 4.46 -15.71 -1.91
CA GLU A 60 4.89 -14.45 -2.54
C GLU A 60 3.85 -13.37 -2.28
N VAL A 61 2.58 -13.74 -2.47
CA VAL A 61 1.44 -12.89 -2.11
C VAL A 61 1.50 -12.48 -0.65
N GLN A 62 1.76 -13.42 0.26
CA GLN A 62 1.84 -13.13 1.70
C GLN A 62 3.02 -12.23 2.05
N SER A 63 4.18 -12.40 1.40
CA SER A 63 5.35 -11.55 1.62
C SER A 63 5.07 -10.08 1.29
N ILE A 64 4.31 -9.82 0.21
CA ILE A 64 3.93 -8.47 -0.21
C ILE A 64 2.80 -7.92 0.66
N VAL A 65 1.73 -8.69 0.82
CA VAL A 65 0.53 -8.28 1.56
C VAL A 65 0.85 -8.01 3.04
N GLY A 66 1.74 -8.79 3.66
CA GLY A 66 2.09 -8.64 5.07
C GLY A 66 2.57 -7.23 5.42
N LYS A 67 3.52 -6.69 4.65
CA LYS A 67 4.03 -5.32 4.86
C LYS A 67 2.93 -4.26 4.73
N LEU A 68 1.99 -4.47 3.82
CA LEU A 68 0.88 -3.56 3.57
C LEU A 68 -0.23 -3.69 4.62
N GLU A 69 -0.45 -4.88 5.19
CA GLU A 69 -1.41 -5.10 6.28
C GLU A 69 -1.00 -4.36 7.55
N ASP A 70 0.29 -4.33 7.87
CA ASP A 70 0.81 -3.62 9.04
C ASP A 70 0.55 -2.12 8.95
N LEU A 71 0.75 -1.49 7.78
CA LEU A 71 0.38 -0.10 7.54
C LEU A 71 -1.13 0.15 7.70
N GLY A 72 -1.97 -0.83 7.33
CA GLY A 72 -3.43 -0.75 7.50
C GLY A 72 -3.90 -0.82 8.95
N ARG A 73 -3.04 -1.26 9.88
CA ARG A 73 -3.29 -1.33 11.33
C ARG A 73 -2.65 -0.15 12.09
N ASP A 74 -1.78 0.62 11.45
CA ASP A 74 -1.12 1.78 12.05
C ASP A 74 -2.09 2.97 12.18
N GLU A 75 -2.79 3.05 13.31
CA GLU A 75 -3.69 4.17 13.59
C GLU A 75 -2.99 5.52 13.66
N GLU A 76 -1.72 5.57 14.09
CA GLU A 76 -0.97 6.83 14.19
C GLU A 76 -0.71 7.38 12.79
N PHE A 77 -0.32 6.53 11.84
CA PHE A 77 -0.18 6.90 10.44
C PHE A 77 -1.47 7.51 9.88
N TRP A 78 -2.64 6.90 10.14
CA TRP A 78 -3.92 7.35 9.60
C TRP A 78 -4.54 8.57 10.31
N ARG A 79 -4.05 8.92 11.51
CA ARG A 79 -4.47 10.12 12.24
C ARG A 79 -3.76 11.42 11.79
N ARG A 80 -2.70 11.32 10.98
CA ARG A 80 -1.86 12.45 10.53
C ARG A 80 -2.38 13.20 9.28
#